data_AF-A0A972DHF8-F1
#
_entry.id   AF-A0A972DHF8-F1
#
_cell.length_a   1.000
_cell.length_b   1.000
_cell.length_c   1.000
_cell.angle_alpha   90.00
_cell.angle_beta   90.00
_cell.angle_gamma   90.00
#
_symmetry.space_group_name_H-M   'P 1'
#
loop_
_entity.id
_entity.type
_entity.pdbx_description
1 polymer ?
#
loop_
_entity_poly.entity_id
_entity_poly.type
_entity_poly.pdbx_seq_one_letter_code
_entity_poly.pdbx_strand_id
1 'polypeptide(L)'
;MGSNPTSSVNFYESPCNARVVETCFWPLYEIINGQYRINYKPKQKLPVQEYLLKQGRFKHLFESRNAALLEEIQATVDARCDRLLKLESID
;
A
#
# COMPACT_ATOMS: atom_id res chain seq x y z
N MET A 1 6.97 -7.80 38.78
CA MET A 1 5.78 -7.16 38.19
C MET A 1 6.25 -5.88 37.52
N GLY A 2 6.36 -5.90 36.20
CA GLY A 2 6.71 -4.73 35.39
C GLY A 2 6.00 -4.91 34.07
N SER A 3 4.79 -4.36 33.99
CA SER A 3 3.99 -4.35 32.77
C SER A 3 4.76 -3.63 31.68
N ASN A 4 5.17 -4.36 30.64
CA ASN A 4 5.56 -3.75 29.38
C ASN A 4 4.36 -2.92 28.91
N PRO A 5 4.52 -1.60 28.66
CA PRO A 5 3.47 -0.87 27.98
C PRO A 5 3.40 -1.46 26.58
N THR A 6 2.28 -2.11 26.26
CA THR A 6 1.86 -2.42 24.91
C THR A 6 1.61 -1.07 24.21
N SER A 7 2.67 -0.36 23.86
CA SER A 7 2.56 0.66 22.84
C SER A 7 2.32 -0.10 21.55
N SER A 8 1.05 -0.23 21.19
CA SER A 8 0.67 -0.34 19.80
C SER A 8 1.25 0.91 19.14
N VAL A 9 2.51 0.81 18.67
CA VAL A 9 3.11 1.84 17.85
C VAL A 9 2.21 1.88 16.64
N ASN A 10 1.32 2.87 16.58
CA ASN A 10 0.53 3.14 15.40
C ASN A 10 1.53 3.53 14.32
N PHE A 11 1.98 2.53 13.58
CA PHE A 11 2.96 2.65 12.51
C PHE A 11 2.54 3.77 11.54
N TYR A 12 1.24 4.07 11.46
CA TYR A 12 0.62 5.09 10.63
C TYR A 12 0.93 6.57 10.94
N GLU A 13 1.52 6.90 12.09
CA GLU A 13 1.86 8.32 12.39
C GLU A 13 3.19 8.79 11.76
N SER A 14 3.95 7.89 11.14
CA SER A 14 5.17 8.26 10.41
C SER A 14 4.81 8.86 9.03
N PRO A 15 5.38 10.01 8.60
CA PRO A 15 5.08 10.66 7.32
C PRO A 15 5.49 9.85 6.07
N CYS A 16 6.16 8.72 6.27
CA CYS A 16 6.45 7.72 5.24
C CYS A 16 5.29 6.74 5.02
N ASN A 17 4.36 6.61 5.98
CA ASN A 17 3.35 5.56 6.01
C ASN A 17 1.98 6.00 5.45
N ALA A 18 1.61 7.28 5.56
CA ALA A 18 0.41 7.82 4.91
C ALA A 18 0.41 7.57 3.38
N ARG A 19 1.59 7.61 2.74
CA ARG A 19 1.74 7.41 1.29
C ARG A 19 1.57 5.97 0.81
N VAL A 20 1.74 4.96 1.67
CA VAL A 20 1.69 3.55 1.23
C VAL A 20 0.25 3.13 0.92
N VAL A 21 -0.69 3.59 1.75
CA VAL A 21 -2.11 3.33 1.58
C VAL A 21 -2.70 4.18 0.46
N GLU A 22 -2.20 5.40 0.25
CA GLU A 22 -2.59 6.30 -0.86
C GLU A 22 -2.18 5.77 -2.24
N THR A 23 -1.10 5.01 -2.33
CA THR A 23 -0.65 4.36 -3.57
C THR A 23 -1.30 2.98 -3.79
N CYS A 24 -2.11 2.51 -2.85
CA CYS A 24 -2.62 1.13 -2.77
C CYS A 24 -1.51 0.05 -2.82
N PHE A 25 -0.27 0.41 -2.52
CA PHE A 25 0.83 -0.56 -2.46
C PHE A 25 0.63 -1.55 -1.31
N TRP A 26 0.09 -1.07 -0.19
CA TRP A 26 -0.32 -1.89 0.95
C TRP A 26 -1.78 -1.63 1.30
N PRO A 27 -2.73 -2.34 0.65
CA PRO A 27 -4.16 -2.13 0.89
C PRO A 27 -4.55 -2.63 2.28
N LEU A 28 -5.41 -1.87 2.96
CA LEU A 28 -5.96 -2.23 4.26
C LEU A 28 -7.37 -2.79 4.05
N TYR A 29 -7.53 -4.09 4.32
CA TYR A 29 -8.80 -4.78 4.22
C TYR A 29 -8.89 -5.89 5.25
N GLU A 30 -10.11 -6.29 5.56
CA GLU A 30 -10.44 -7.40 6.44
C GLU A 30 -11.28 -8.42 5.67
N ILE A 31 -11.25 -9.67 6.13
CA ILE A 31 -12.12 -10.73 5.63
C ILE A 31 -12.99 -11.16 6.81
N ILE A 32 -14.28 -10.84 6.74
CA ILE A 32 -15.26 -11.16 7.79
C ILE A 32 -16.27 -12.14 7.20
N ASN A 33 -16.35 -13.35 7.75
CA ASN A 33 -17.25 -14.41 7.25
C ASN A 33 -17.07 -14.72 5.75
N GLY A 34 -15.85 -14.62 5.23
CA GLY A 34 -15.55 -14.82 3.81
C GLY A 34 -15.81 -13.61 2.91
N GLN A 35 -16.38 -12.52 3.45
CA GLN A 35 -16.60 -11.27 2.73
C GLN A 35 -15.43 -10.31 2.92
N TYR A 36 -14.96 -9.73 1.83
CA TYR A 36 -13.88 -8.75 1.84
C TYR A 36 -14.43 -7.36 2.18
N ARG A 37 -13.85 -6.70 3.17
CA ARG A 37 -14.17 -5.31 3.53
C ARG A 37 -12.93 -4.45 3.45
N ILE A 38 -12.90 -3.48 2.52
CA ILE A 38 -11.75 -2.58 2.39
C ILE A 38 -11.90 -1.44 3.41
N ASN A 39 -10.95 -1.36 4.34
CA ASN A 39 -10.97 -0.41 5.45
C ASN A 39 -10.61 1.02 5.01
N TYR A 40 -9.77 1.15 3.98
CA TYR A 40 -9.33 2.44 3.48
C TYR A 40 -9.28 2.45 1.95
N LYS A 41 -10.03 3.35 1.34
CA LYS A 41 -10.02 3.61 -0.10
C LYS A 41 -9.50 5.03 -0.33
N PRO A 42 -8.33 5.21 -0.94
CA PRO A 42 -7.83 6.54 -1.24
C PRO A 42 -8.77 7.24 -2.24
N LYS A 43 -9.10 8.50 -1.97
CA LYS A 43 -9.94 9.32 -2.86
C LYS A 43 -9.28 9.55 -4.22
N GLN A 44 -7.97 9.72 -4.21
CA GLN A 44 -7.13 9.84 -5.39
C GLN A 44 -5.93 8.92 -5.20
N LYS A 45 -5.76 7.98 -6.13
CA LYS A 45 -4.63 7.06 -6.09
C LYS A 45 -3.36 7.80 -6.50
N LEU A 46 -2.36 7.79 -5.63
CA LEU A 46 -1.03 8.29 -5.95
C LEU A 46 -0.22 7.24 -6.73
N PRO A 47 0.71 7.65 -7.60
CA PRO A 47 1.58 6.71 -8.28
C PRO A 47 2.56 6.07 -7.29
N VAL A 48 2.86 4.78 -7.47
CA VAL A 48 3.69 3.97 -6.56
C VAL A 48 5.08 4.56 -6.34
N GLN A 49 5.59 5.29 -7.33
CA GLN A 49 6.86 6.00 -7.28
C GLN A 49 6.96 6.99 -6.11
N GLU A 50 5.86 7.64 -5.71
CA GLU A 50 5.82 8.58 -4.56
C GLU A 50 6.17 7.89 -3.24
N TYR A 51 5.85 6.61 -3.14
CA TYR A 51 6.21 5.77 -2.01
C TYR A 51 7.63 5.20 -2.15
N LEU A 52 7.98 4.67 -3.33
CA LEU A 52 9.27 4.03 -3.56
C LEU A 52 10.46 5.01 -3.48
N LEU A 53 10.29 6.25 -3.94
CA LEU A 53 11.35 7.26 -4.00
C LEU A 53 11.90 7.61 -2.62
N LYS A 54 11.04 7.57 -1.59
CA LYS A 54 11.44 7.83 -0.21
C LYS A 54 12.28 6.73 0.41
N GLN A 55 12.27 5.53 -0.17
CA GLN A 55 12.99 4.38 0.37
C GLN A 55 14.34 4.22 -0.31
N GLY A 56 15.42 4.40 0.44
CA GLY A 56 16.79 4.31 -0.08
C GLY A 56 17.10 3.00 -0.82
N ARG A 57 16.47 1.89 -0.39
CA ARG A 57 16.63 0.56 -1.02
C ARG A 57 16.13 0.48 -2.47
N PHE A 58 15.25 1.39 -2.89
CA PHE A 58 14.65 1.39 -4.22
C PHE A 58 15.24 2.44 -5.17
N LYS A 59 16.29 3.16 -4.77
CA LYS A 59 16.94 4.18 -5.60
C LYS A 59 17.33 3.67 -7.00
N HIS A 60 17.79 2.43 -7.10
CA HIS A 60 18.21 1.82 -8.37
C HIS A 60 17.05 1.65 -9.37
N LEU A 61 15.79 1.56 -8.90
CA LEU A 61 14.61 1.44 -9.78
C LEU A 61 14.33 2.73 -10.56
N PHE A 62 14.86 3.86 -10.11
CA PHE A 62 14.69 5.18 -10.74
C PHE A 62 15.75 5.49 -11.80
N GLU A 63 16.70 4.59 -12.02
CA GLU A 63 17.63 4.71 -13.14
C GLU A 63 16.91 4.45 -14.47
N SER A 64 17.25 5.20 -15.53
CA SER A 64 16.53 5.13 -16.81
C SER A 64 16.46 3.72 -17.41
N ARG A 65 17.46 2.87 -17.16
CA ARG A 65 17.48 1.46 -17.58
C ARG A 65 16.37 0.60 -16.96
N ASN A 66 15.81 1.03 -15.83
CA ASN A 66 14.80 0.32 -15.06
C ASN A 66 13.41 0.97 -15.16
N ALA A 67 13.22 1.95 -16.06
CA ALA A 67 11.94 2.64 -16.23
C ALA A 67 10.78 1.65 -16.53
N ALA A 68 11.03 0.64 -17.37
CA ALA A 68 10.05 -0.41 -17.67
C ALA A 68 9.64 -1.23 -16.42
N LEU A 69 10.57 -1.47 -15.49
CA LEU A 69 10.27 -2.17 -14.26
C LEU A 69 9.39 -1.34 -13.33
N LEU A 70 9.58 -0.01 -13.30
CA LEU A 70 8.72 0.88 -12.51
C LEU A 70 7.28 0.88 -13.04
N GLU A 71 7.09 0.85 -14.35
CA GLU A 71 5.78 0.73 -14.99
C GLU A 71 5.13 -0.63 -14.68
N GLU A 72 5.88 -1.73 -14.72
CA GLU A 72 5.39 -3.06 -14.36
C GLU A 72 4.95 -3.12 -12.89
N ILE A 73 5.70 -2.49 -11.99
CA ILE A 73 5.33 -2.39 -10.56
C ILE A 73 4.03 -1.61 -10.41
N GLN A 74 3.88 -0.48 -11.10
CA GLN A 74 2.65 0.32 -11.08
C GLN A 74 1.45 -0.52 -11.57
N ALA A 75 1.56 -1.17 -12.73
CA ALA A 75 0.52 -2.01 -13.29
C ALA A 75 0.13 -3.17 -12.35
N THR A 76 1.11 -3.78 -11.68
CA THR A 76 0.87 -4.86 -10.71
C THR A 76 0.11 -4.36 -9.48
N VAL A 77 0.46 -3.17 -8.96
CA VAL A 77 -0.23 -2.55 -7.83
C VAL A 77 -1.66 -2.15 -8.22
N ASP A 78 -1.86 -1.67 -9.44
CA ASP A 78 -3.18 -1.36 -10.00
C ASP A 78 -4.04 -2.62 -10.11
N ALA A 79 -3.53 -3.68 -10.74
CA ALA A 79 -4.25 -4.94 -10.90
C ALA A 79 -4.64 -5.59 -9.56
N ARG A 80 -3.76 -5.51 -8.54
CA ARG A 80 -4.06 -6.01 -7.18
C ARG A 80 -5.14 -5.19 -6.50
N CYS A 81 -5.08 -3.87 -6.64
CA CYS A 81 -6.10 -2.96 -6.11
C CYS A 81 -7.46 -3.25 -6.73
N ASP A 82 -7.52 -3.36 -8.07
CA ASP A 82 -8.75 -3.65 -8.80
C ASP A 82 -9.33 -5.01 -8.43
N ARG A 83 -8.47 -6.01 -8.21
CA ARG A 83 -8.90 -7.33 -7.73
C ARG A 83 -9.55 -7.25 -6.35
N LEU A 84 -8.98 -6.48 -5.42
CA LEU A 84 -9.58 -6.30 -4.10
C LEU A 84 -10.93 -5.59 -4.16
N LEU A 85 -11.04 -4.54 -4.98
CA LEU A 85 -12.32 -3.85 -5.21
C LEU A 85 -13.39 -4.80 -5.80
N LYS A 86 -12.99 -5.68 -6.72
CA LYS A 86 -13.89 -6.72 -7.26
C LYS A 86 -14.32 -7.70 -6.17
N LEU A 87 -13.40 -8.17 -5.34
CA LEU A 87 -13.69 -9.11 -4.25
C LEU A 87 -14.63 -8.51 -3.20
N GLU A 88 -14.53 -7.21 -2.94
CA GLU A 88 -15.46 -6.50 -2.06
C GLU A 88 -16.87 -6.34 -2.70
N SER A 89 -16.96 -6.23 -4.03
CA SER A 89 -18.23 -6.12 -4.75
C SER A 89 -18.94 -7.46 -5.02
N ILE A 90 -18.25 -8.58 -4.78
CA ILE A 90 -18.83 -9.92 -4.88
C ILE A 90 -19.42 -10.22 -3.50
N ASP A 91 -20.67 -9.83 -3.30
CA ASP A 91 -21.50 -10.24 -2.16
C ASP A 91 -21.95 -11.70 -2.28
#